data_AF-A0A2S9DU37-F1
#
_entry.id   AF-A0A2S9DU37-F1
#
_cell.length_a   1.000
_cell.length_b   1.000
_cell.length_c   1.000
_cell.angle_alpha   90.00
_cell.angle_beta   90.00
_cell.angle_gamma   90.00
#
_symmetry.space_group_name_H-M   'P 1'
#
loop_
_entity.id
_entity.type
_entity.pdbx_description
1 polymer ?
#
loop_
_entity_poly.entity_id
_entity_poly.type
_entity_poly.pdbx_seq_one_letter_code
_entity_poly.pdbx_strand_id
1 'polypeptide(L)'
;MNKLVQRTLAVIAASSLAFSGATAAIAAPQPAAASSISITAAKKAPAVTIEKIGTKTVKGSAKATIKPSYSKAKNVKIKSALVNVSKGKKLAAKNKKSVKLAAGTYKVTTSVKYQLKGKTSTVKKTQTLLVKKASTKKSVRMNGKTKNCPAGYPVKGNRTGSNKEWKYHLKGQRFYNITKPEECFKTAADARKAGYRASKI
;
A
#
# COMPACT_ATOMS: atom_id res chain seq x y z
N MET A 1 -31.18 0.54 -36.41
CA MET A 1 -29.72 0.30 -36.51
C MET A 1 -29.12 0.26 -35.10
N ASN A 2 -28.62 -0.83 -34.53
CA ASN A 2 -28.92 -2.26 -34.60
C ASN A 2 -28.07 -2.92 -33.48
N LYS A 3 -28.60 -4.02 -32.92
CA LYS A 3 -27.97 -5.03 -32.03
C LYS A 3 -27.97 -4.64 -30.54
N LEU A 4 -28.93 -5.09 -29.72
CA LEU A 4 -29.32 -6.47 -29.35
C LEU A 4 -28.13 -7.22 -28.69
N VAL A 5 -28.03 -7.11 -27.36
CA VAL A 5 -27.08 -7.88 -26.53
C VAL A 5 -27.86 -9.04 -25.90
N GLN A 6 -27.69 -10.23 -26.49
CA GLN A 6 -28.17 -11.49 -25.95
C GLN A 6 -27.49 -11.79 -24.61
N ARG A 7 -28.31 -12.06 -23.59
CA ARG A 7 -27.90 -12.62 -22.30
C ARG A 7 -28.08 -14.14 -22.40
N THR A 8 -26.99 -14.88 -22.47
CA THR A 8 -27.02 -16.34 -22.30
C THR A 8 -26.64 -16.67 -20.86
N LEU A 9 -27.66 -17.07 -20.09
CA LEU A 9 -27.55 -17.78 -18.83
C LEU A 9 -27.42 -19.28 -19.16
N ALA A 10 -26.25 -19.87 -18.94
CA ALA A 10 -26.09 -21.32 -18.92
C ALA A 10 -26.26 -21.80 -17.48
N VAL A 11 -27.43 -22.37 -17.20
CA VAL A 11 -27.75 -23.11 -15.98
C VAL A 11 -27.02 -24.45 -16.05
N ILE A 12 -26.22 -24.74 -15.03
CA ILE A 12 -25.51 -26.00 -14.84
C ILE A 12 -26.55 -27.05 -14.45
N ALA A 13 -26.86 -27.96 -15.37
CA ALA A 13 -27.64 -29.15 -15.08
C ALA A 13 -26.79 -30.13 -14.27
N ALA A 14 -27.31 -30.52 -13.10
CA ALA A 14 -26.75 -31.57 -12.26
C ALA A 14 -26.87 -32.91 -12.99
N SER A 15 -25.72 -33.51 -13.33
CA SER A 15 -25.66 -34.86 -13.88
C SER A 15 -25.60 -35.87 -12.73
N SER A 16 -26.60 -36.74 -12.75
CA SER A 16 -26.92 -37.83 -11.84
C SER A 16 -25.78 -38.84 -11.66
N LEU A 17 -25.59 -39.26 -10.41
CA LEU A 17 -24.91 -40.50 -10.03
C LEU A 17 -25.59 -41.69 -10.71
N ALA A 18 -24.80 -42.50 -11.43
CA ALA A 18 -25.13 -43.88 -11.75
C ALA A 18 -23.96 -44.76 -11.30
N PHE A 19 -24.22 -45.50 -10.23
CA PHE A 19 -23.42 -46.64 -9.76
C PHE A 19 -23.82 -47.84 -10.62
N SER A 20 -22.88 -48.47 -11.33
CA SER A 20 -22.97 -49.88 -11.78
C SER A 20 -21.67 -50.35 -12.41
N GLY A 21 -21.22 -51.54 -12.02
CA GLY A 21 -20.37 -52.40 -12.83
C GLY A 21 -18.88 -52.35 -12.55
N ALA A 22 -18.43 -53.05 -11.52
CA ALA A 22 -17.04 -53.48 -11.40
C ALA A 22 -16.81 -54.67 -12.36
N THR A 23 -16.00 -54.46 -13.40
CA THR A 23 -15.30 -55.52 -14.12
C THR A 23 -13.82 -55.17 -14.14
N ALA A 24 -13.02 -55.98 -13.44
CA ALA A 24 -11.57 -55.88 -13.44
C ALA A 24 -11.04 -56.23 -14.84
N ALA A 25 -10.68 -55.20 -15.61
CA ALA A 25 -9.94 -55.35 -16.84
C ALA A 25 -8.44 -55.40 -16.51
N ILE A 26 -7.80 -56.50 -16.88
CA ILE A 26 -6.37 -56.76 -16.75
C ILE A 26 -5.61 -55.69 -17.55
N ALA A 27 -4.73 -54.96 -16.87
CA ALA A 27 -3.94 -53.89 -17.44
C ALA A 27 -2.87 -54.47 -18.40
N ALA A 28 -2.98 -54.17 -19.69
CA ALA A 28 -1.87 -54.33 -20.62
C ALA A 28 -0.81 -53.25 -20.32
N PRO A 29 0.50 -53.58 -20.35
CA PRO A 29 1.55 -52.60 -20.16
C PRO A 29 1.56 -51.59 -21.32
N GLN A 30 1.19 -50.35 -21.02
CA GLN A 30 1.21 -49.23 -21.96
C GLN A 30 2.68 -48.81 -22.19
N PRO A 31 3.17 -48.75 -23.44
CA PRO A 31 4.51 -48.25 -23.72
C PRO A 31 4.66 -46.81 -23.23
N ALA A 32 5.79 -46.55 -22.57
CA ALA A 32 6.11 -45.29 -21.91
C ALA A 32 5.82 -44.09 -22.83
N ALA A 33 4.93 -43.21 -22.37
CA ALA A 33 4.66 -41.94 -23.04
C ALA A 33 5.98 -41.16 -23.14
N ALA A 34 6.44 -40.95 -24.37
CA ALA A 34 7.57 -40.08 -24.66
C ALA A 34 7.30 -38.70 -24.07
N SER A 35 8.24 -38.24 -23.23
CA SER A 35 8.22 -36.92 -22.61
C SER A 35 8.03 -35.84 -23.67
N SER A 36 6.84 -35.25 -23.71
CA SER A 36 6.57 -34.10 -24.56
C SER A 36 7.40 -32.93 -24.05
N ILE A 37 8.49 -32.65 -24.78
CA ILE A 37 9.37 -31.51 -24.53
C ILE A 37 8.51 -30.27 -24.74
N SER A 38 8.05 -29.68 -23.64
CA SER A 38 7.33 -28.42 -23.67
C SER A 38 8.32 -27.34 -24.08
N ILE A 39 8.37 -27.03 -25.38
CA ILE A 39 9.10 -25.88 -25.91
C ILE A 39 8.40 -24.64 -25.37
N THR A 40 8.79 -24.21 -24.17
CA THR A 40 8.34 -22.94 -23.61
C THR A 40 8.95 -21.85 -24.47
N ALA A 41 8.16 -21.35 -25.42
CA ALA A 41 8.52 -20.22 -26.27
C ALA A 41 9.13 -19.13 -25.38
N ALA A 42 10.42 -18.82 -25.62
CA ALA A 42 11.15 -17.83 -24.88
C ALA A 42 10.34 -16.52 -24.86
N LYS A 43 9.80 -16.19 -23.69
CA LYS A 43 8.93 -15.03 -23.49
C LYS A 43 9.75 -13.77 -23.75
N LYS A 44 9.70 -13.28 -24.98
CA LYS A 44 10.41 -12.08 -25.44
C LYS A 44 10.19 -10.95 -24.43
N ALA A 45 11.29 -10.37 -23.95
CA ALA A 45 11.25 -9.28 -22.98
C ALA A 45 10.34 -8.14 -23.50
N PRO A 46 9.41 -7.62 -22.68
CA PRO A 46 8.46 -6.62 -23.12
C PRO A 46 9.17 -5.32 -23.50
N ALA A 47 8.76 -4.71 -24.62
CA ALA A 47 9.37 -3.49 -25.16
C ALA A 47 9.25 -2.27 -24.22
N VAL A 48 8.23 -2.26 -23.35
CA VAL A 48 8.03 -1.26 -22.30
C VAL A 48 7.56 -1.98 -21.04
N THR A 49 8.21 -1.70 -19.93
CA THR A 49 7.84 -2.28 -18.63
C THR A 49 7.29 -1.19 -17.72
N ILE A 50 6.06 -1.37 -17.23
CA ILE A 50 5.48 -0.46 -16.22
C ILE A 50 5.95 -0.92 -14.84
N GLU A 51 6.75 -0.07 -14.21
CA GLU A 51 7.35 -0.31 -12.89
C GLU A 51 6.32 -0.21 -11.77
N LYS A 52 6.67 -0.75 -10.60
CA LYS A 52 5.82 -0.70 -9.41
C LYS A 52 5.90 0.69 -8.77
N ILE A 53 4.77 1.35 -8.59
CA ILE A 53 4.73 2.61 -7.84
C ILE A 53 4.75 2.25 -6.34
N GLY A 54 5.88 2.49 -5.69
CA GLY A 54 6.04 2.25 -4.26
C GLY A 54 5.11 3.12 -3.41
N THR A 55 4.83 2.66 -2.19
CA THR A 55 4.03 3.41 -1.21
C THR A 55 4.65 4.78 -0.92
N LYS A 56 3.82 5.81 -0.75
CA LYS A 56 4.29 7.18 -0.48
C LYS A 56 3.84 7.63 0.91
N THR A 57 4.68 8.38 1.61
CA THR A 57 4.38 8.90 2.95
C THR A 57 4.27 10.42 2.90
N VAL A 58 3.18 11.00 3.43
CA VAL A 58 2.93 12.45 3.45
C VAL A 58 2.78 12.97 4.88
N LYS A 59 3.41 14.11 5.21
CA LYS A 59 3.26 14.77 6.52
C LYS A 59 2.01 15.66 6.54
N GLY A 60 1.21 15.58 7.62
CA GLY A 60 0.07 16.49 7.81
C GLY A 60 -0.99 16.40 6.71
N SER A 61 -1.39 17.55 6.15
CA SER A 61 -2.33 17.70 5.04
C SER A 61 -1.67 17.66 3.65
N ALA A 62 -0.36 17.42 3.57
CA ALA A 62 0.36 17.40 2.32
C ALA A 62 -0.15 16.32 1.37
N LYS A 63 -0.06 16.59 0.06
CA LYS A 63 -0.49 15.67 -1.01
C LYS A 63 0.75 15.04 -1.66
N ALA A 64 0.68 13.73 -1.93
CA ALA A 64 1.70 13.00 -2.67
C ALA A 64 1.51 13.21 -4.18
N THR A 65 2.58 13.58 -4.87
CA THR A 65 2.57 13.69 -6.34
C THR A 65 2.85 12.33 -6.96
N ILE A 66 1.89 11.79 -7.69
CA ILE A 66 2.02 10.52 -8.41
C ILE A 66 2.27 10.81 -9.88
N LYS A 67 3.31 10.17 -10.42
CA LYS A 67 3.72 10.21 -11.82
C LYS A 67 3.72 8.77 -12.36
N PRO A 68 3.47 8.56 -13.66
CA PRO A 68 3.64 7.25 -14.29
C PRO A 68 5.11 6.81 -14.21
N SER A 69 5.35 5.57 -13.75
CA SER A 69 6.69 4.94 -13.69
C SER A 69 6.79 3.87 -14.77
N TYR A 70 7.77 3.97 -15.65
CA TYR A 70 7.97 3.02 -16.75
C TYR A 70 9.43 3.03 -17.23
N SER A 71 9.88 1.89 -17.75
CA SER A 71 11.16 1.73 -18.43
C SER A 71 10.94 1.31 -19.89
N LYS A 72 11.86 1.68 -20.78
CA LYS A 72 11.78 1.45 -22.23
C LYS A 72 12.99 0.63 -22.72
N ALA A 73 12.76 -0.28 -23.65
CA ALA A 73 13.83 -0.97 -24.36
C ALA A 73 14.51 -0.06 -25.40
N LYS A 74 15.72 -0.43 -25.84
CA LYS A 74 16.42 0.25 -26.94
C LYS A 74 15.53 0.19 -28.21
N ASN A 75 15.44 1.31 -28.96
CA ASN A 75 14.62 1.49 -30.17
C ASN A 75 13.09 1.64 -29.99
N VAL A 76 12.63 2.04 -28.80
CA VAL A 76 11.22 2.34 -28.52
C VAL A 76 10.99 3.85 -28.36
N LYS A 77 10.07 4.43 -29.14
CA LYS A 77 9.63 5.83 -29.01
C LYS A 77 8.37 5.90 -28.14
N ILE A 78 8.41 6.61 -27.00
CA ILE A 78 7.24 6.78 -26.12
C ILE A 78 6.39 7.95 -26.63
N LYS A 79 5.12 7.70 -26.98
CA LYS A 79 4.18 8.73 -27.47
C LYS A 79 3.39 9.39 -26.34
N SER A 80 2.98 8.63 -25.32
CA SER A 80 2.24 9.20 -24.19
C SER A 80 2.32 8.31 -22.95
N ALA A 81 2.46 8.92 -21.77
CA ALA A 81 2.32 8.25 -20.49
C ALA A 81 1.28 8.99 -19.64
N LEU A 82 0.19 8.31 -19.29
CA LEU A 82 -0.95 8.87 -18.57
C LEU A 82 -1.35 7.98 -17.40
N VAL A 83 -1.91 8.58 -16.36
CA VAL A 83 -2.43 7.89 -15.18
C VAL A 83 -3.91 8.16 -14.98
N ASN A 84 -4.63 7.10 -14.60
CA ASN A 84 -5.98 7.16 -14.05
C ASN A 84 -5.92 6.75 -12.59
N VAL A 85 -6.60 7.49 -11.71
CA VAL A 85 -6.60 7.23 -10.28
C VAL A 85 -8.04 7.09 -9.81
N SER A 86 -8.35 5.99 -9.10
CA SER A 86 -9.61 5.82 -8.37
C SER A 86 -9.37 5.61 -6.88
N LYS A 87 -10.31 6.07 -6.07
CA LYS A 87 -10.38 5.88 -4.62
C LYS A 87 -11.67 5.13 -4.33
N GLY A 88 -11.57 3.81 -4.15
CA GLY A 88 -12.75 2.94 -4.09
C GLY A 88 -13.55 2.98 -5.39
N LYS A 89 -14.87 3.21 -5.30
CA LYS A 89 -15.77 3.32 -6.46
C LYS A 89 -15.68 4.68 -7.18
N LYS A 90 -15.05 5.70 -6.57
CA LYS A 90 -14.98 7.07 -7.12
C LYS A 90 -13.72 7.26 -7.95
N LEU A 91 -13.88 7.85 -9.13
CA LEU A 91 -12.75 8.26 -9.96
C LEU A 91 -12.18 9.58 -9.42
N ALA A 92 -10.91 9.57 -9.01
CA ALA A 92 -10.23 10.75 -8.46
C ALA A 92 -9.53 11.58 -9.55
N ALA A 93 -9.02 10.94 -10.60
CA ALA A 93 -8.41 11.62 -11.74
C ALA A 93 -8.41 10.74 -13.00
N LYS A 94 -8.62 11.34 -14.17
CA LYS A 94 -8.61 10.66 -15.48
C LYS A 94 -7.61 11.29 -16.44
N ASN A 95 -6.84 10.47 -17.15
CA ASN A 95 -5.93 10.86 -18.23
C ASN A 95 -4.99 12.03 -17.88
N LYS A 96 -4.39 12.01 -16.68
CA LYS A 96 -3.46 13.06 -16.25
C LYS A 96 -2.01 12.58 -16.40
N LYS A 97 -1.09 13.51 -16.67
CA LYS A 97 0.37 13.25 -16.65
C LYS A 97 0.92 13.15 -15.22
N SER A 98 0.24 13.79 -14.26
CA SER A 98 0.55 13.71 -12.82
C SER A 98 -0.69 14.05 -11.99
N VAL A 99 -0.78 13.50 -10.77
CA VAL A 99 -1.91 13.72 -9.85
C VAL A 99 -1.40 13.91 -8.43
N LYS A 100 -1.93 14.92 -7.72
CA LYS A 100 -1.67 15.15 -6.28
C LYS A 100 -2.75 14.47 -5.45
N LEU A 101 -2.38 13.46 -4.67
CA LEU A 101 -3.30 12.64 -3.88
C LEU A 101 -3.07 12.84 -2.38
N ALA A 102 -4.14 12.96 -1.61
CA ALA A 102 -4.09 12.97 -0.14
C ALA A 102 -3.81 11.55 0.40
N ALA A 103 -3.59 11.43 1.72
CA ALA A 103 -3.46 10.12 2.36
C ALA A 103 -4.69 9.23 2.10
N GLY A 104 -4.44 7.95 1.83
CA GLY A 104 -5.47 6.97 1.49
C GLY A 104 -4.99 5.88 0.53
N THR A 105 -5.88 4.94 0.27
CA THR A 105 -5.66 3.82 -0.67
C THR A 105 -6.27 4.16 -2.02
N TYR A 106 -5.48 4.01 -3.08
CA TYR A 106 -5.87 4.32 -4.45
C TYR A 106 -5.57 3.15 -5.39
N LYS A 107 -6.38 3.01 -6.44
CA LYS A 107 -6.02 2.19 -7.60
C LYS A 107 -5.52 3.13 -8.69
N VAL A 108 -4.27 2.95 -9.10
CA VAL A 108 -3.61 3.75 -10.12
C VAL A 108 -3.42 2.89 -11.36
N THR A 109 -4.01 3.29 -12.46
CA THR A 109 -3.85 2.65 -13.77
C THR A 109 -2.95 3.51 -14.64
N THR A 110 -1.74 3.02 -14.88
CA THR A 110 -0.77 3.66 -15.77
C THR A 110 -0.96 3.12 -17.18
N SER A 111 -1.07 4.02 -18.16
CA SER A 111 -1.19 3.70 -19.58
C SER A 111 -0.03 4.35 -20.33
N VAL A 112 0.78 3.53 -21.01
CA VAL A 112 1.93 3.98 -21.80
C VAL A 112 1.73 3.56 -23.25
N LYS A 113 1.64 4.56 -24.14
CA LYS A 113 1.57 4.38 -25.60
C LYS A 113 2.97 4.54 -26.16
N TYR A 114 3.43 3.57 -26.93
CA TYR A 114 4.78 3.51 -27.48
C TYR A 114 4.76 3.06 -28.93
N GLN A 115 5.82 3.38 -29.66
CA GLN A 115 6.01 2.98 -31.05
C GLN A 115 7.30 2.16 -31.16
N LEU A 116 7.20 0.99 -31.76
CA LEU A 116 8.31 0.09 -32.03
C LEU A 116 8.23 -0.28 -33.52
N LYS A 117 9.30 0.01 -34.28
CA LYS A 117 9.39 -0.30 -35.72
C LYS A 117 8.15 0.15 -36.52
N GLY A 118 7.76 1.42 -36.36
CA GLY A 118 6.60 2.01 -37.05
C GLY A 118 5.23 1.68 -36.42
N LYS A 119 5.07 0.53 -35.77
CA LYS A 119 3.81 0.11 -35.13
C LYS A 119 3.62 0.74 -33.76
N THR A 120 2.41 1.24 -33.48
CA THR A 120 2.07 1.84 -32.18
C THR A 120 1.33 0.83 -31.31
N SER A 121 1.74 0.70 -30.06
CA SER A 121 1.18 -0.23 -29.08
C SER A 121 0.95 0.47 -27.74
N THR A 122 0.07 -0.08 -26.90
CA THR A 122 -0.26 0.48 -25.59
C THR A 122 -0.16 -0.58 -24.52
N VAL A 123 0.61 -0.31 -23.46
CA VAL A 123 0.62 -1.14 -22.24
C VAL A 123 -0.18 -0.43 -21.16
N LYS A 124 -1.03 -1.17 -20.46
CA LYS A 124 -1.77 -0.69 -19.29
C LYS A 124 -1.44 -1.59 -18.10
N LYS A 125 -1.25 -0.98 -16.92
CA LYS A 125 -1.07 -1.73 -15.67
C LYS A 125 -1.78 -0.99 -14.54
N THR A 126 -2.62 -1.72 -13.82
CA THR A 126 -3.31 -1.22 -12.63
C THR A 126 -2.59 -1.71 -11.39
N GLN A 127 -2.34 -0.81 -10.45
CA GLN A 127 -1.64 -1.11 -9.21
C GLN A 127 -2.35 -0.43 -8.04
N THR A 128 -2.32 -1.06 -6.87
CA THR A 128 -2.80 -0.45 -5.64
C THR A 128 -1.69 0.37 -5.02
N LEU A 129 -1.94 1.67 -4.84
CA LEU A 129 -1.04 2.61 -4.19
C LEU A 129 -1.58 2.95 -2.81
N LEU A 130 -0.73 2.85 -1.80
CA LEU A 130 -1.05 3.29 -0.44
C LEU A 130 -0.25 4.56 -0.13
N VAL A 131 -0.97 5.66 0.09
CA VAL A 131 -0.41 6.93 0.56
C VAL A 131 -0.60 7.00 2.07
N LYS A 132 0.47 6.68 2.83
CA LYS A 132 0.45 6.72 4.30
C LYS A 132 0.54 8.15 4.78
N LYS A 133 -0.25 8.50 5.80
CA LYS A 133 -0.01 9.71 6.57
C LYS A 133 1.15 9.43 7.52
N ALA A 134 2.19 10.26 7.49
CA ALA A 134 3.26 10.20 8.49
C ALA A 134 2.60 10.40 9.86
N SER A 135 2.82 9.46 10.79
CA SER A 135 2.38 9.66 12.16
C SER A 135 3.16 10.85 12.72
N THR A 136 2.46 11.85 13.24
CA THR A 136 3.12 12.87 14.06
C THR A 136 3.66 12.16 15.28
N LYS A 137 4.97 12.28 15.55
CA LYS A 137 5.58 11.72 16.76
C LYS A 137 4.77 12.18 17.97
N LYS A 138 4.19 11.24 18.71
CA LYS A 138 3.32 11.51 19.87
C LYS A 138 4.14 11.84 21.11
N SER A 139 5.36 11.30 21.14
CA SER A 139 6.35 11.54 22.17
C SER A 139 7.74 11.73 21.59
N VAL A 140 8.61 12.34 22.38
CA VAL A 140 10.05 12.46 22.15
C VAL A 140 10.76 11.87 23.36
N ARG A 141 11.59 10.86 23.13
CA ARG A 141 12.45 10.30 24.18
C ARG A 141 13.53 11.33 24.52
N MET A 142 13.67 11.59 25.80
CA MET A 142 14.62 12.51 26.38
C MET A 142 15.63 11.73 27.23
N ASN A 143 16.73 12.39 27.58
CA ASN A 143 17.82 11.78 28.35
C ASN A 143 17.68 11.99 29.87
N GLY A 144 16.61 12.63 30.36
CA GLY A 144 16.47 12.95 31.78
C GLY A 144 17.49 13.96 32.31
N LYS A 145 18.27 14.61 31.44
CA LYS A 145 19.28 15.63 31.84
C LYS A 145 18.72 17.05 31.74
N THR A 146 17.89 17.30 30.73
CA THR A 146 17.32 18.63 30.45
C THR A 146 15.94 18.76 31.10
N LYS A 147 15.65 19.91 31.73
CA LYS A 147 14.32 20.20 32.31
C LYS A 147 13.27 20.60 31.27
N ASN A 148 13.70 20.94 30.05
CA ASN A 148 12.84 21.47 28.99
C ASN A 148 12.48 20.39 27.98
N CYS A 149 11.21 20.36 27.59
CA CYS A 149 10.74 19.58 26.46
C CYS A 149 10.86 20.38 25.17
N PRO A 150 11.06 19.72 24.00
CA PRO A 150 11.01 20.37 22.70
C PRO A 150 9.67 21.08 22.46
N ALA A 151 9.69 22.13 21.63
CA ALA A 151 8.49 22.84 21.22
C ALA A 151 7.43 21.87 20.65
N GLY A 152 6.19 21.97 21.13
CA GLY A 152 5.09 21.09 20.75
C GLY A 152 4.88 19.84 21.62
N TYR A 153 5.72 19.63 22.66
CA TYR A 153 5.59 18.52 23.61
C TYR A 153 5.49 19.05 25.06
N PRO A 154 4.36 19.63 25.48
CA PRO A 154 4.26 20.29 26.78
C PRO A 154 4.19 19.33 27.97
N VAL A 155 3.96 18.04 27.76
CA VAL A 155 3.75 17.08 28.86
C VAL A 155 5.07 16.38 29.18
N LYS A 156 5.56 16.51 30.42
CA LYS A 156 6.83 15.92 30.88
C LYS A 156 6.54 14.57 31.53
N GLY A 157 7.03 13.48 30.95
CA GLY A 157 7.01 12.15 31.54
C GLY A 157 8.37 11.79 32.12
N ASN A 158 8.39 11.29 33.34
CA ASN A 158 9.58 10.72 33.95
C ASN A 158 9.21 9.60 34.92
N ARG A 159 10.21 8.83 35.31
CA ARG A 159 10.06 7.83 36.35
C ARG A 159 10.35 8.47 37.71
N THR A 160 9.34 8.62 38.57
CA THR A 160 9.44 9.42 39.81
C THR A 160 8.73 8.75 41.00
N GLY A 161 9.15 9.12 42.21
CA GLY A 161 8.72 8.56 43.49
C GLY A 161 9.56 7.36 43.95
N SER A 162 9.35 6.92 45.19
CA SER A 162 10.09 5.81 45.83
C SER A 162 10.00 4.50 45.06
N ASN A 163 8.87 4.26 44.38
CA ASN A 163 8.61 3.05 43.59
C ASN A 163 8.98 3.19 42.11
N LYS A 164 9.67 4.28 41.71
CA LYS A 164 10.05 4.52 40.30
C LYS A 164 8.86 4.34 39.36
N GLU A 165 7.76 5.04 39.64
CA GLU A 165 6.54 4.95 38.83
C GLU A 165 6.60 5.90 37.64
N TRP A 166 6.04 5.50 36.50
CA TRP A 166 5.92 6.38 35.33
C TRP A 166 4.84 7.43 35.57
N LYS A 167 5.24 8.69 35.76
CA LYS A 167 4.31 9.81 35.96
C LYS A 167 4.50 10.88 34.92
N TYR A 168 3.41 11.52 34.52
CA TYR A 168 3.44 12.69 33.66
C TYR A 168 3.01 13.95 34.42
N HIS A 169 3.63 15.06 34.05
CA HIS A 169 3.41 16.39 34.60
C HIS A 169 2.92 17.33 33.50
N LEU A 170 1.88 18.10 33.82
CA LEU A 170 1.32 19.15 32.97
C LEU A 170 1.85 20.53 33.38
N LYS A 171 1.84 21.48 32.44
CA LYS A 171 2.13 22.89 32.73
C LYS A 171 1.16 23.40 33.80
N GLY A 172 1.71 24.04 34.84
CA GLY A 172 0.94 24.51 36.00
C GLY A 172 0.98 23.59 37.22
N GLN A 173 1.47 22.35 37.09
CA GLN A 173 1.69 21.50 38.27
C GLN A 173 2.95 21.92 39.03
N ARG A 174 2.91 21.77 40.36
CA ARG A 174 4.01 22.16 41.28
C ARG A 174 5.38 21.61 40.84
N PHE A 175 5.42 20.35 40.42
CA PHE A 175 6.66 19.67 40.05
C PHE A 175 7.08 19.89 38.58
N TYR A 176 6.28 20.56 37.77
CA TYR A 176 6.52 20.67 36.33
C TYR A 176 7.86 21.34 36.00
N ASN A 177 8.23 22.41 36.72
CA ASN A 177 9.43 23.20 36.43
C ASN A 177 10.72 22.54 36.92
N ILE A 178 10.64 21.59 37.85
CA ILE A 178 11.80 20.89 38.41
C ILE A 178 11.99 19.49 37.83
N THR A 179 10.93 18.88 37.29
CA THR A 179 10.99 17.56 36.66
C THR A 179 11.89 17.57 35.44
N LYS A 180 12.84 16.62 35.41
CA LYS A 180 13.64 16.28 34.23
C LYS A 180 12.93 15.16 33.44
N PRO A 181 12.29 15.47 32.30
CA PRO A 181 11.60 14.46 31.50
C PRO A 181 12.58 13.42 30.91
N GLU A 182 12.19 12.15 31.00
CA GLU A 182 12.75 11.03 30.22
C GLU A 182 11.98 10.82 28.92
N GLU A 183 10.74 11.30 28.86
CA GLU A 183 9.94 11.31 27.66
C GLU A 183 8.99 12.52 27.67
N CYS A 184 8.92 13.25 26.58
CA CYS A 184 8.02 14.39 26.44
C CYS A 184 6.87 14.01 25.53
N PHE A 185 5.63 14.27 25.93
CA PHE A 185 4.42 13.96 25.16
C PHE A 185 3.75 15.21 24.63
N LYS A 186 3.07 15.06 23.49
CA LYS A 186 2.28 16.13 22.89
C LYS A 186 1.01 16.41 23.71
N THR A 187 0.39 15.36 24.25
CA THR A 187 -0.82 15.46 25.06
C THR A 187 -0.78 14.52 26.26
N ALA A 188 -1.62 14.80 27.27
CA ALA A 188 -1.80 13.91 28.44
C ALA A 188 -2.36 12.54 28.03
N ALA A 189 -3.19 12.50 26.98
CA ALA A 189 -3.72 11.26 26.44
C ALA A 189 -2.62 10.38 25.83
N ASP A 190 -1.65 10.98 25.14
CA ASP A 190 -0.49 10.25 24.60
C ASP A 190 0.38 9.68 25.74
N ALA A 191 0.58 10.43 26.82
CA ALA A 191 1.30 9.96 28.01
C ALA A 191 0.58 8.77 28.69
N ARG A 192 -0.74 8.87 28.86
CA ARG A 192 -1.57 7.76 29.40
C ARG A 192 -1.51 6.53 28.52
N LYS A 193 -1.56 6.70 27.19
CA LYS A 193 -1.42 5.59 26.24
C LYS A 193 -0.04 4.93 26.30
N ALA A 194 0.98 5.68 26.69
CA ALA A 194 2.33 5.16 26.93
C ALA A 194 2.49 4.51 28.33
N GLY A 195 1.43 4.45 29.15
CA GLY A 195 1.44 3.82 30.48
C GLY A 195 1.79 4.77 31.64
N TYR A 196 1.89 6.08 31.39
CA TYR A 196 2.17 7.06 32.44
C TYR A 196 0.89 7.44 33.19
N ARG A 197 0.99 7.56 34.51
CA ARG A 197 -0.09 8.05 35.36
C ARG A 197 0.06 9.55 35.64
N ALA A 198 -1.02 10.24 35.97
CA ALA A 198 -0.93 11.66 36.33
C ALA A 198 -0.13 11.81 37.62
N SER A 199 0.77 12.81 37.68
CA SER A 199 1.39 13.16 38.95
C SER A 199 0.36 13.76 39.91
N LYS A 200 0.51 13.47 41.21
CA LYS A 200 -0.29 14.11 42.25
C LYS A 200 0.09 15.60 42.28
N ILE A 201 -0.93 16.45 42.34
CA ILE A 201 -0.82 17.91 42.30
C ILE A 201 -0.08 18.42 43.54
#